data_AF-A0A7C2K210-F1
#
_entry.id   AF-A0A7C2K210-F1
#
_cell.length_a   1.000
_cell.length_b   1.000
_cell.length_c   1.000
_cell.angle_alpha   90.00
_cell.angle_beta   90.00
_cell.angle_gamma   90.00
#
_symmetry.space_group_name_H-M   'P 1'
#
loop_
_entity.id
_entity.type
_entity.pdbx_description
1 polymer ?
#
loop_
_entity_poly.entity_id
_entity_poly.type
_entity_poly.pdbx_seq_one_letter_code
_entity_poly.pdbx_strand_id
1 'polypeptide(L)'
;MSPKEPTFHIYLPLLQQQEKNTTSVPMGTHTILVIDDEERIISFIKEVLEKEGINVIGTTNPEEGLELFKTLRRSLKTVIVDLVMPNIDGKTLITSFKKLSPTVKIICITGYPNLSENIPFDFLLVKPFDRLKLLETIKKIISNN
;
A
#
# COMPACT_ATOMS: atom_id res chain seq x y z
N MET A 1 15.47 31.71 -47.85
CA MET A 1 14.38 30.74 -47.62
C MET A 1 14.39 30.38 -46.14
N SER A 2 13.34 30.78 -45.42
CA SER A 2 13.04 30.39 -44.03
C SER A 2 12.65 28.90 -43.93
N PRO A 3 12.61 28.25 -42.74
CA PRO A 3 12.37 28.88 -41.44
C PRO A 3 13.29 28.49 -40.27
N LYS A 4 13.44 29.46 -39.36
CA LYS A 4 13.71 29.24 -37.94
C LYS A 4 12.48 28.53 -37.35
N GLU A 5 12.69 27.38 -36.73
CA GLU A 5 11.65 26.77 -35.91
C GLU A 5 11.48 27.59 -34.61
N PRO A 6 10.26 27.96 -34.21
CA PRO A 6 10.04 28.54 -32.89
C PRO A 6 9.99 27.42 -31.84
N THR A 7 10.93 27.46 -30.88
CA THR A 7 10.84 26.66 -29.65
C THR A 7 9.67 27.18 -28.82
N PHE A 8 8.64 26.35 -28.65
CA PHE A 8 7.51 26.67 -27.78
C PHE A 8 7.79 26.20 -26.35
N HIS A 9 7.92 27.15 -25.42
CA HIS A 9 7.89 26.87 -24.00
C HIS A 9 6.44 26.86 -23.53
N ILE A 10 5.92 25.67 -23.21
CA ILE A 10 4.60 25.53 -22.60
C ILE A 10 4.73 25.87 -21.11
N TYR A 11 4.33 27.08 -20.73
CA TYR A 11 4.04 27.44 -19.35
C TYR A 11 2.57 27.12 -19.06
N LEU A 12 2.32 26.01 -18.38
CA LEU A 12 1.00 25.73 -17.81
C LEU A 12 0.80 26.64 -16.58
N PRO A 13 -0.27 27.46 -16.54
CA PRO A 13 -0.58 28.25 -15.35
C PRO A 13 -0.90 27.32 -14.19
N LEU A 14 -0.30 27.63 -13.03
CA LEU A 14 -0.61 27.03 -11.73
C LEU A 14 -2.11 27.23 -11.46
N LEU A 15 -2.91 26.19 -11.67
CA LEU A 15 -4.28 26.16 -11.18
C LEU A 15 -4.22 25.67 -9.73
N GLN A 16 -4.21 26.61 -8.79
CA GLN A 16 -4.71 26.36 -7.46
C GLN A 16 -6.20 25.99 -7.58
N GLN A 17 -6.49 24.70 -7.74
CA GLN A 17 -7.84 24.20 -7.61
C GLN A 17 -8.05 23.69 -6.18
N GLN A 18 -8.57 24.57 -5.33
CA GLN A 18 -9.21 24.17 -4.09
C GLN A 18 -10.60 23.59 -4.37
N GLU A 19 -10.82 22.44 -3.73
CA GLU A 19 -12.07 21.84 -3.26
C GLU A 19 -13.06 21.21 -4.26
N LYS A 20 -13.09 19.87 -4.25
CA LYS A 20 -14.34 19.11 -4.38
C LYS A 20 -14.42 18.07 -3.27
N ASN A 21 -15.44 18.21 -2.44
CA ASN A 21 -15.87 17.29 -1.39
C ASN A 21 -15.87 15.82 -1.88
N THR A 22 -14.98 15.02 -1.32
CA THR A 22 -15.17 13.57 -1.20
C THR A 22 -14.92 13.24 0.26
N THR A 23 -15.97 12.92 1.00
CA THR A 23 -15.99 12.27 2.33
C THR A 23 -14.62 11.83 2.84
N SER A 24 -13.83 12.78 3.35
CA SER A 24 -12.60 12.48 4.06
C SER A 24 -13.02 12.23 5.49
N VAL A 25 -13.29 10.96 5.81
CA VAL A 25 -13.18 10.54 7.20
C VAL A 25 -11.78 10.98 7.63
N PRO A 26 -11.61 11.80 8.68
CA PRO A 26 -10.29 12.18 9.13
C PRO A 26 -9.59 10.89 9.59
N MET A 27 -8.80 10.27 8.72
CA MET A 27 -8.12 9.00 8.97
C MET A 27 -6.89 9.17 9.87
N GLY A 28 -6.89 10.23 10.70
CA GLY A 28 -5.81 10.59 11.59
C GLY A 28 -5.67 9.56 12.70
N THR A 29 -4.96 8.48 12.42
CA THR A 29 -4.27 7.52 13.32
C THR A 29 -4.01 6.18 12.63
N HIS A 30 -4.62 5.88 11.46
CA HIS A 30 -4.45 4.57 10.83
C HIS A 30 -3.10 4.48 10.12
N THR A 31 -2.20 3.66 10.66
CA THR A 31 -0.89 3.39 10.04
C THR A 31 -0.90 2.01 9.40
N ILE A 32 -0.46 1.95 8.14
CA ILE A 32 -0.33 0.72 7.36
C ILE A 32 1.15 0.42 7.17
N LEU A 33 1.54 -0.82 7.45
CA LEU A 33 2.87 -1.33 7.12
C LEU A 33 2.83 -2.04 5.76
N VAL A 34 3.76 -1.73 4.87
CA VAL A 34 3.88 -2.32 3.53
C VAL A 34 5.22 -3.03 3.41
N ILE A 35 5.20 -4.27 2.95
CA ILE A 35 6.39 -5.11 2.76
C ILE A 35 6.32 -5.72 1.36
N ASP A 36 7.22 -5.29 0.48
CA ASP A 36 7.31 -5.72 -0.92
C ASP A 36 8.78 -5.52 -1.35
N ASP A 37 9.37 -6.45 -2.11
CA ASP A 37 10.76 -6.34 -2.55
C ASP A 37 10.95 -5.28 -3.65
N GLU A 38 9.87 -4.81 -4.27
CA GLU A 38 9.89 -3.74 -5.26
C GLU A 38 9.61 -2.36 -4.63
N GLU A 39 10.65 -1.54 -4.51
CA GLU A 39 10.53 -0.14 -4.00
C GLU A 39 9.44 0.67 -4.73
N ARG A 40 9.27 0.44 -6.04
CA ARG A 40 8.25 1.13 -6.85
C ARG A 40 6.83 0.83 -6.37
N ILE A 41 6.55 -0.40 -5.94
CA ILE A 41 5.24 -0.78 -5.41
C ILE A 41 5.01 -0.11 -4.06
N ILE A 42 6.03 -0.09 -3.19
CA ILE A 42 5.96 0.62 -1.91
C ILE A 42 5.68 2.11 -2.13
N SER A 43 6.45 2.76 -3.02
CA SER A 43 6.29 4.18 -3.33
C SER A 43 4.91 4.49 -3.91
N PHE A 44 4.39 3.65 -4.80
CA PHE A 44 3.05 3.80 -5.35
C PHE A 44 1.97 3.70 -4.26
N ILE A 45 2.05 2.69 -3.40
CA ILE A 45 1.09 2.50 -2.30
C ILE A 45 1.16 3.69 -1.33
N LYS A 46 2.36 4.14 -0.95
CA LYS A 46 2.56 5.34 -0.13
C LYS A 46 1.89 6.56 -0.75
N GLU A 47 2.20 6.87 -2.00
CA GLU A 47 1.65 8.03 -2.70
C GLU A 47 0.12 8.00 -2.73
N VAL A 48 -0.47 6.83 -3.02
CA VAL A 48 -1.93 6.70 -3.09
C VAL A 48 -2.59 6.87 -1.72
N LEU A 49 -2.06 6.23 -0.68
CA LEU A 49 -2.71 6.18 0.62
C LEU A 49 -2.44 7.43 1.47
N GLU A 50 -1.26 8.03 1.37
CA GLU A 50 -0.94 9.27 2.08
C GLU A 50 -1.78 10.44 1.56
N LYS A 51 -2.14 10.47 0.27
CA LYS A 51 -3.11 11.43 -0.28
C LYS A 51 -4.51 11.30 0.32
N GLU A 52 -4.85 10.14 0.87
CA GLU A 52 -6.10 9.89 1.60
C GLU A 52 -5.95 10.10 3.12
N GLY A 53 -4.81 10.65 3.58
CA GLY A 53 -4.53 10.93 4.98
C GLY A 53 -4.13 9.70 5.81
N ILE A 54 -3.75 8.59 5.16
CA ILE A 54 -3.32 7.35 5.82
C ILE A 54 -1.79 7.38 5.95
N ASN A 55 -1.28 7.10 7.15
CA ASN A 55 0.17 6.99 7.35
C ASN A 55 0.67 5.64 6.82
N VAL A 56 1.76 5.63 6.05
CA VAL A 56 2.31 4.42 5.47
C VAL A 56 3.78 4.26 5.81
N ILE A 57 4.10 3.16 6.50
CA ILE A 57 5.47 2.70 6.74
C ILE A 57 5.74 1.61 5.70
N GLY A 58 6.87 1.68 5.02
CA GLY A 58 7.20 0.72 3.97
C GLY A 58 8.66 0.27 4.09
N THR A 59 8.91 -1.02 3.89
CA THR A 59 10.25 -1.61 3.85
C THR A 59 10.31 -2.70 2.78
N THR A 60 11.47 -2.83 2.14
CA THR A 60 11.80 -3.95 1.24
C THR A 60 12.36 -5.15 1.97
N ASN A 61 12.61 -5.03 3.29
CA ASN A 61 13.17 -6.08 4.12
C ASN A 61 12.08 -6.68 5.04
N PRO A 62 11.68 -7.94 4.82
CA PRO A 62 10.71 -8.63 5.66
C PRO A 62 11.09 -8.77 7.13
N GLU A 63 12.38 -8.89 7.46
CA GLU A 63 12.85 -8.94 8.86
C GLU A 63 12.63 -7.60 9.55
N GLU A 64 12.98 -6.50 8.87
CA GLU A 64 12.70 -5.15 9.33
C GLU A 64 11.18 -4.95 9.49
N GLY A 65 10.38 -5.44 8.54
CA GLY A 65 8.92 -5.40 8.61
C GLY A 65 8.38 -6.10 9.86
N LEU A 66 8.95 -7.24 10.23
CA LEU A 66 8.57 -7.96 11.45
C LEU A 66 8.96 -7.18 12.72
N GLU A 67 10.15 -6.58 12.76
CA GLU A 67 10.60 -5.77 13.90
C GLU A 67 9.80 -4.46 14.05
N LEU A 68 9.49 -3.79 12.95
CA LEU A 68 8.58 -2.64 12.91
C LEU A 68 7.20 -3.03 13.44
N PHE A 69 6.68 -4.19 13.02
CA PHE A 69 5.40 -4.68 13.51
C PHE A 69 5.40 -4.96 15.01
N LYS A 70 6.46 -5.58 15.54
CA LYS A 70 6.60 -5.84 16.99
C LYS A 70 6.64 -4.52 17.77
N THR A 71 7.43 -3.56 17.30
CA THR A 71 7.62 -2.26 17.95
C THR A 71 6.34 -1.41 17.94
N LEU A 72 5.63 -1.39 16.80
CA LEU A 72 4.45 -0.55 16.57
C LEU A 72 3.13 -1.32 16.68
N ARG A 73 3.14 -2.47 17.35
CA ARG A 73 2.01 -3.43 17.37
C ARG A 73 0.67 -2.83 17.81
N ARG A 74 0.67 -1.78 18.63
CA ARG A 74 -0.56 -1.12 19.09
C ARG A 74 -1.19 -0.22 18.01
N SER A 75 -0.37 0.40 17.17
CA SER A 75 -0.78 1.34 16.11
C SER A 75 -0.95 0.66 14.75
N LEU A 76 -0.25 -0.43 14.48
CA LEU A 76 -0.35 -1.17 13.22
C LEU A 76 -1.52 -2.16 13.24
N LYS A 77 -2.65 -1.71 12.70
CA LYS A 77 -3.86 -2.53 12.53
C LYS A 77 -3.94 -3.21 11.17
N THR A 78 -3.16 -2.74 10.20
CA THR A 78 -3.15 -3.26 8.84
C THR A 78 -1.73 -3.44 8.32
N VAL A 79 -1.48 -4.57 7.67
CA VAL A 79 -0.22 -4.89 6.99
C VAL A 79 -0.53 -5.30 5.56
N ILE A 80 0.29 -4.86 4.62
CA ILE A 80 0.29 -5.26 3.22
C ILE A 80 1.58 -6.04 2.98
N VAL A 81 1.48 -7.25 2.45
CA VAL A 81 2.61 -8.16 2.25
C VAL A 81 2.57 -8.71 0.84
N ASP A 82 3.66 -8.57 0.09
CA ASP A 82 3.85 -9.34 -1.14
C ASP A 82 4.10 -10.82 -0.84
N LEU A 83 3.43 -11.68 -1.60
CA LEU A 83 3.50 -13.12 -1.40
C LEU A 83 4.76 -13.75 -2.00
N VAL A 84 5.26 -13.20 -3.10
CA VAL A 84 6.30 -13.82 -3.94
C VAL A 84 7.51 -12.89 -3.98
N MET A 85 8.34 -12.98 -2.94
CA MET A 85 9.62 -12.28 -2.87
C MET A 85 10.78 -13.28 -3.14
N PRO A 86 11.86 -12.86 -3.83
CA PRO A 86 12.96 -13.75 -4.22
C PRO A 86 13.75 -14.33 -3.04
N ASN A 87 13.76 -13.66 -1.89
CA ASN A 87 14.59 -14.03 -0.74
C ASN A 87 13.81 -14.58 0.46
N ILE A 88 12.51 -14.30 0.57
CA ILE A 88 11.70 -14.64 1.75
C ILE A 88 10.31 -15.09 1.33
N ASP A 89 9.80 -16.11 2.00
CA ASP A 89 8.46 -16.61 1.82
C ASP A 89 7.41 -15.68 2.49
N GLY A 90 6.68 -14.92 1.67
CA GLY A 90 5.59 -14.05 2.15
C GLY A 90 4.54 -14.79 2.97
N LYS A 91 4.33 -16.09 2.72
CA LYS A 91 3.43 -16.94 3.53
C LYS A 91 3.91 -17.07 4.97
N THR A 92 5.20 -17.29 5.16
CA THR A 92 5.83 -17.39 6.49
C THR A 92 5.71 -16.07 7.24
N LEU A 93 5.88 -14.95 6.55
CA LEU A 93 5.72 -13.61 7.13
C LEU A 93 4.27 -13.33 7.56
N ILE A 94 3.29 -13.61 6.68
CA ILE A 94 1.86 -13.47 6.99
C ILE A 94 1.46 -14.33 8.20
N THR A 95 1.92 -15.58 8.23
CA THR A 95 1.69 -16.49 9.36
C THR A 95 2.27 -15.92 10.66
N SER A 96 3.46 -15.32 10.60
CA SER A 96 4.11 -14.70 11.75
C SER A 96 3.33 -13.49 12.26
N PHE A 97 2.81 -12.64 11.38
CA PHE A 97 1.94 -11.53 11.78
C PHE A 97 0.66 -11.99 12.45
N LYS A 98 -0.02 -13.02 11.93
CA LYS A 98 -1.22 -13.58 12.56
C LYS A 98 -0.94 -14.23 13.91
N LYS A 99 0.18 -14.94 14.05
CA LYS A 99 0.61 -15.49 15.35
C LYS A 99 0.89 -14.39 16.37
N LEU A 100 1.56 -13.32 15.94
CA LEU A 100 1.82 -12.19 16.80
C LEU A 100 0.52 -11.49 17.17
N SER A 101 -0.31 -11.14 16.21
CA SER A 101 -1.58 -10.44 16.42
C SER A 101 -2.70 -11.08 15.58
N PRO A 102 -3.55 -11.93 16.17
CA PRO A 102 -4.64 -12.58 15.44
C PRO A 102 -5.64 -11.59 14.83
N THR A 103 -5.74 -10.38 15.39
CA THR A 103 -6.67 -9.33 14.96
C THR A 103 -6.08 -8.39 13.89
N VAL A 104 -4.79 -8.51 13.56
CA VAL A 104 -4.21 -7.67 12.49
C VAL A 104 -4.87 -8.01 11.15
N LYS A 105 -5.22 -6.98 10.38
CA LYS A 105 -5.73 -7.14 9.02
C LYS A 105 -4.55 -7.25 8.05
N ILE A 106 -4.54 -8.29 7.23
CA ILE A 106 -3.47 -8.53 6.27
C ILE A 106 -4.02 -8.50 4.86
N ILE A 107 -3.42 -7.66 4.02
CA ILE A 107 -3.61 -7.65 2.57
C ILE A 107 -2.45 -8.41 1.95
N CYS A 108 -2.75 -9.50 1.29
CA CYS A 108 -1.79 -10.23 0.47
C CYS A 108 -1.76 -9.61 -0.93
N ILE A 109 -0.58 -9.21 -1.39
CA ILE A 109 -0.34 -8.78 -2.77
C ILE A 109 0.35 -9.92 -3.52
N THR A 110 -0.10 -10.25 -4.73
CA THR A 110 0.57 -11.28 -5.54
C THR A 110 0.22 -11.20 -7.02
N GLY A 111 1.16 -11.54 -7.91
CA GLY A 111 0.88 -11.82 -9.32
C GLY A 111 0.40 -13.25 -9.59
N TYR A 112 0.42 -14.13 -8.59
CA TYR A 112 0.12 -15.56 -8.71
C TYR A 112 -0.96 -15.98 -7.69
N PRO A 113 -2.25 -15.72 -7.96
CA PRO A 113 -3.34 -15.97 -7.01
C PRO A 113 -3.43 -17.42 -6.53
N ASN A 114 -3.04 -18.38 -7.36
CA ASN A 114 -2.98 -19.81 -7.02
C ASN A 114 -1.99 -20.14 -5.89
N LEU A 115 -0.98 -19.29 -5.66
CA LEU A 115 -0.03 -19.49 -4.54
C LEU A 115 -0.60 -19.00 -3.20
N SER A 116 -1.75 -18.31 -3.22
CA SER A 116 -2.36 -17.73 -2.02
C SER A 116 -3.21 -18.73 -1.20
N GLU A 117 -3.25 -20.00 -1.63
CA GLU A 117 -4.03 -21.04 -0.95
C GLU A 117 -3.52 -21.37 0.46
N ASN A 118 -4.46 -21.53 1.39
CA ASN A 118 -4.19 -21.88 2.79
C ASN A 118 -3.26 -20.90 3.54
N ILE A 119 -3.29 -19.61 3.16
CA ILE A 119 -2.56 -18.54 3.83
C ILE A 119 -3.56 -17.68 4.64
N PRO A 120 -3.30 -17.38 5.92
CA PRO A 120 -4.26 -16.69 6.77
C PRO A 120 -4.23 -15.16 6.56
N PHE A 121 -4.47 -14.67 5.34
CA PHE A 121 -4.70 -13.24 5.09
C PHE A 121 -6.19 -12.89 5.09
N ASP A 122 -6.53 -11.61 5.17
CA ASP A 122 -7.93 -11.13 5.18
C ASP A 122 -8.39 -10.68 3.79
N PHE A 123 -7.49 -10.09 3.00
CA PHE A 123 -7.79 -9.59 1.65
C PHE A 123 -6.69 -9.96 0.67
N LEU A 124 -7.08 -10.19 -0.59
CA LEU A 124 -6.16 -10.44 -1.71
C LEU A 124 -6.22 -9.28 -2.70
N LEU A 125 -5.07 -8.77 -3.09
CA LEU A 125 -4.90 -7.76 -4.13
C LEU A 125 -3.96 -8.32 -5.21
N VAL A 126 -4.52 -8.62 -6.38
CA VAL A 126 -3.77 -9.28 -7.47
C VAL A 126 -3.03 -8.22 -8.28
N LYS A 127 -1.72 -8.44 -8.52
CA LYS A 127 -0.89 -7.64 -9.44
C LYS A 127 -1.25 -8.00 -10.90
N PRO A 128 -1.33 -7.03 -11.83
CA PRO A 128 -1.27 -5.59 -11.59
C PRO A 128 -2.59 -5.05 -11.00
N PHE A 129 -2.48 -4.04 -10.14
CA PHE A 129 -3.62 -3.30 -9.60
C PHE A 129 -3.43 -1.79 -9.78
N ASP A 130 -4.55 -1.08 -9.89
CA ASP A 130 -4.54 0.37 -9.99
C ASP A 130 -4.90 1.05 -8.66
N ARG A 131 -4.90 2.38 -8.68
CA ARG A 131 -5.25 3.22 -7.54
C ARG A 131 -6.66 2.91 -7.02
N LEU A 132 -7.64 2.74 -7.91
CA LEU A 132 -9.03 2.52 -7.51
C LEU A 132 -9.16 1.20 -6.76
N LYS A 133 -8.54 0.14 -7.26
CA LYS A 133 -8.57 -1.19 -6.64
C LYS A 133 -7.91 -1.21 -5.27
N LEU A 134 -6.78 -0.52 -5.11
CA LEU A 134 -6.12 -0.36 -3.82
C LEU A 134 -7.04 0.34 -2.82
N LEU A 135 -7.60 1.49 -3.21
CA LEU A 135 -8.49 2.28 -2.34
C LEU A 135 -9.77 1.53 -1.96
N GLU A 136 -10.39 0.79 -2.90
CA GLU A 136 -11.53 -0.07 -2.61
C GLU A 136 -11.19 -1.14 -1.55
N THR A 137 -10.01 -1.73 -1.64
CA THR A 137 -9.55 -2.76 -0.71
C THR A 137 -9.34 -2.17 0.68
N ILE A 138 -8.69 -1.01 0.76
CA ILE A 138 -8.49 -0.27 2.02
C ILE A 138 -9.83 0.16 2.64
N LYS A 139 -10.78 0.66 1.84
CA LYS A 139 -12.11 1.03 2.34
C LYS A 139 -12.84 -0.17 2.95
N LYS A 140 -12.77 -1.34 2.33
CA LYS A 140 -13.36 -2.58 2.90
C LYS A 140 -12.74 -2.97 4.25
N ILE A 141 -11.46 -2.69 4.46
CA ILE A 141 -10.78 -2.96 5.73
C ILE A 141 -11.27 -2.01 6.82
N ILE A 142 -11.36 -0.73 6.49
CA ILE A 142 -11.69 0.32 7.45
C ILE A 142 -13.18 0.30 7.81
N SER A 143 -14.06 0.05 6.84
CA SER A 143 -15.52 -0.04 7.08
C SER A 143 -15.94 -1.28 7.88
N ASN A 144 -15.07 -2.30 7.99
CA ASN A 144 -15.34 -3.54 8.73
C ASN A 144 -14.62 -3.60 10.10
N ASN A 145 -14.15 -2.45 10.60
CA ASN A 145 -13.62 -2.27 11.96
C ASN A 145 -14.56 -1.36 12.77
#